data_AF-A0ABD6CVV2-F1
#
_entry.id   AF-A0ABD6CVV2-F1
#
_cell.length_a   1.000
_cell.length_b   1.000
_cell.length_c   1.000
_cell.angle_alpha   90.00
_cell.angle_beta   90.00
_cell.angle_gamma   90.00
#
_symmetry.space_group_name_H-M   'P 1'
#
loop_
_entity.id
_entity.type
_entity.pdbx_description
1 polymer ?
#
loop_
_entity_poly.entity_id
_entity_poly.type
_entity_poly.pdbx_seq_one_letter_code
_entity_poly.pdbx_strand_id
1 'polypeptide(L)'
;MAMIDSMKERMMQEAMGQITPSETPVAQAFAHAIASIEARQMAAITRLAEAADVDEAAVGHLDAGAREEQLLGLADALADDRMEDWWLDEVAAGHLDDPDRAADYLGMDREAWVDQIATWGENYRQAAPDHVEGMTDAQIADLHVRETFGIPLREFTREVVDWTRGEAVEGVLAGNLSSTTSSIHRVAAELED
;
A
#
# COMPACT_ATOMS: atom_id res chain seq x y z
N MET A 1 16.13 -0.41 47.65
CA MET A 1 16.74 0.18 46.44
C MET A 1 16.20 -0.48 45.16
N ALA A 2 16.16 -1.82 45.05
CA ALA A 2 15.59 -2.54 43.88
C ALA A 2 14.08 -2.28 43.57
N MET A 3 13.29 -1.90 44.57
CA MET A 3 11.85 -1.61 44.39
C MET A 3 11.58 -0.26 43.71
N ILE A 4 12.53 0.68 43.82
CA ILE A 4 12.43 2.01 43.18
C ILE A 4 12.84 1.92 41.70
N ASP A 5 13.82 1.08 41.37
CA ASP A 5 14.23 0.84 39.97
C ASP A 5 13.16 0.09 39.18
N SER A 6 12.55 -0.96 39.73
CA SER A 6 11.46 -1.69 39.05
C SER A 6 10.16 -0.89 38.91
N MET A 7 9.98 0.17 39.70
CA MET A 7 8.86 1.11 39.57
C MET A 7 9.16 2.18 38.52
N LYS A 8 10.41 2.65 38.43
CA LYS A 8 10.88 3.52 37.35
C LYS A 8 10.88 2.83 36.00
N GLU A 9 11.30 1.57 35.91
CA GLU A 9 11.27 0.77 34.67
C GLU A 9 9.84 0.58 34.17
N ARG A 10 8.89 0.25 35.05
CA ARG A 10 7.47 0.13 34.68
C ARG A 10 6.87 1.46 34.23
N MET A 11 7.15 2.55 34.96
CA MET A 11 6.70 3.88 34.53
C MET A 11 7.33 4.31 33.20
N MET A 12 8.60 3.96 32.95
CA MET A 12 9.23 4.22 31.66
C MET A 12 8.64 3.37 30.54
N GLN A 13 8.36 2.08 30.78
CA GLN A 13 7.67 1.23 29.80
C GLN A 13 6.25 1.71 29.50
N GLU A 14 5.52 2.13 30.53
CA GLU A 14 4.15 2.66 30.39
C GLU A 14 4.14 4.02 29.71
N ALA A 15 5.13 4.88 29.99
CA ALA A 15 5.32 6.13 29.27
C ALA A 15 5.76 5.91 27.81
N MET A 16 6.63 4.92 27.54
CA MET A 16 7.03 4.56 26.18
C MET A 16 5.88 3.98 25.36
N GLY A 17 4.95 3.26 25.99
CA GLY A 17 3.71 2.79 25.35
C GLY A 17 2.69 3.89 25.05
N GLN A 18 2.94 5.14 25.49
CA GLN A 18 2.10 6.31 25.22
C GLN A 18 2.77 7.33 24.29
N ILE A 19 3.98 7.06 23.80
CA ILE A 19 4.66 7.95 22.87
C ILE A 19 4.24 7.55 21.45
N THR A 20 3.38 8.37 20.85
CA THR A 20 3.06 8.29 19.43
C THR A 20 4.34 8.55 18.62
N PRO A 21 4.80 7.61 17.77
CA PRO A 21 6.02 7.76 17.00
C PRO A 21 6.09 9.08 16.23
N SER A 22 5.00 9.51 15.58
CA SER A 22 4.92 10.73 14.78
C SER A 22 5.17 12.01 15.58
N GLU A 23 4.99 12.00 16.90
CA GLU A 23 5.26 13.12 17.79
C GLU A 23 6.73 13.17 18.24
N THR A 24 7.52 12.13 17.95
CA THR A 24 8.92 12.09 18.35
C THR A 24 9.80 12.90 17.39
N PRO A 25 10.74 13.73 17.89
CA PRO A 25 11.67 14.46 17.04
C PRO A 25 12.52 13.55 16.14
N VAL A 26 12.75 12.31 16.57
CA VAL A 26 13.54 11.33 15.81
C VAL A 26 12.74 10.81 14.62
N ALA A 27 11.48 10.42 14.79
CA ALA A 27 10.66 9.94 13.67
C ALA A 27 10.42 11.06 12.65
N GLN A 28 10.09 12.26 13.12
CA GLN A 28 9.92 13.45 12.25
C GLN A 28 11.20 13.73 11.44
N ALA A 29 12.37 13.71 12.08
CA ALA A 29 13.63 13.90 11.37
C ALA A 29 13.90 12.82 10.32
N PHE A 30 13.57 11.56 10.58
CA PHE A 30 13.72 10.47 9.61
C PHE A 30 12.73 10.59 8.45
N ALA A 31 11.44 10.80 8.74
CA ALA A 31 10.40 10.97 7.73
C ALA A 31 10.72 12.15 6.81
N HIS A 32 11.08 13.30 7.39
CA HIS A 32 11.51 14.48 6.64
C HIS A 32 12.72 14.21 5.75
N ALA A 33 13.75 13.53 6.28
CA ALA A 33 14.95 13.21 5.53
C ALA A 33 14.66 12.30 4.33
N ILE A 34 13.86 11.24 4.53
CA ILE A 34 13.47 10.30 3.47
C ILE A 34 12.65 11.03 2.41
N ALA A 35 11.57 11.73 2.81
CA ALA A 35 10.70 12.46 1.88
C ALA A 35 11.49 13.52 1.08
N SER A 36 12.42 14.22 1.72
CA SER A 36 13.30 15.19 1.06
C SER A 36 14.30 14.55 0.10
N ILE A 37 14.77 13.31 0.36
CA ILE A 37 15.62 12.57 -0.58
C ILE A 37 14.79 12.14 -1.80
N GLU A 38 13.63 11.53 -1.58
CA GLU A 38 12.74 11.06 -2.66
C GLU A 38 12.28 12.22 -3.55
N ALA A 39 11.89 13.36 -2.96
CA ALA A 39 11.49 14.55 -3.72
C ALA A 39 12.63 15.10 -4.61
N ARG A 40 13.87 15.09 -4.11
CA ARG A 40 15.03 15.50 -4.90
C ARG A 40 15.34 14.52 -6.03
N GLN A 41 15.15 13.22 -5.82
CA GLN A 41 15.29 12.21 -6.86
C GLN A 41 14.21 12.41 -7.94
N MET A 42 12.95 12.59 -7.55
CA MET A 42 11.86 12.84 -8.48
C MET A 42 12.09 14.12 -9.31
N ALA A 43 12.52 15.21 -8.67
CA ALA A 43 12.86 16.46 -9.37
C ALA A 43 14.09 16.30 -10.30
N ALA A 44 15.01 15.38 -10.02
CA ALA A 44 16.10 15.07 -10.94
C ALA A 44 15.63 14.29 -12.16
N ILE A 45 14.71 13.32 -11.99
CA ILE A 45 14.15 12.56 -13.12
C ILE A 45 13.25 13.44 -13.98
N THR A 46 12.44 14.31 -13.36
CA THR A 46 11.57 15.25 -14.09
C THR A 46 12.41 16.11 -15.05
N ARG A 47 13.49 16.69 -14.54
CA ARG A 47 14.46 17.44 -15.37
C ARG A 47 15.14 16.61 -16.46
N LEU A 48 15.38 15.32 -16.19
CA LEU A 48 15.95 14.41 -17.19
C LEU A 48 14.95 14.13 -18.31
N ALA A 49 13.68 13.86 -17.97
CA ALA A 49 12.63 13.63 -18.95
C ALA A 49 12.34 14.89 -19.79
N GLU A 50 12.26 16.06 -19.16
CA GLU A 50 12.15 17.35 -19.87
C GLU A 50 13.28 17.53 -20.88
N ALA A 51 14.52 17.22 -20.49
CA ALA A 51 15.68 17.33 -21.37
C ALA A 51 15.69 16.28 -22.50
N ALA A 52 15.01 15.15 -22.29
CA ALA A 52 14.87 14.05 -23.24
C ALA A 52 13.59 14.15 -24.09
N ASP A 53 12.78 15.20 -23.93
CA ASP A 53 11.46 15.36 -24.57
C ASP A 53 10.49 14.19 -24.29
N VAL A 54 10.66 13.54 -23.13
CA VAL A 54 9.76 12.51 -22.62
C VAL A 54 8.62 13.19 -21.87
N ASP A 55 7.39 12.72 -22.09
CA ASP A 55 6.20 13.28 -21.43
C ASP A 55 6.36 13.30 -19.90
N GLU A 56 6.15 14.47 -19.30
CA GLU A 56 6.22 14.70 -17.85
C GLU A 56 5.22 13.80 -17.10
N ALA A 57 4.07 13.51 -17.72
CA ALA A 57 3.09 12.57 -17.18
C ALA A 57 3.67 11.15 -16.99
N ALA A 58 4.74 10.80 -17.70
CA ALA A 58 5.40 9.51 -17.58
C ALA A 58 6.38 9.40 -16.40
N VAL A 59 6.70 10.50 -15.72
CA VAL A 59 7.67 10.55 -14.61
C VAL A 59 7.01 10.62 -13.24
N GLY A 60 5.77 11.09 -13.18
CA GLY A 60 5.02 11.23 -11.94
C GLY A 60 5.47 12.43 -11.10
N HIS A 61 4.77 12.66 -9.99
CA HIS A 61 5.03 13.76 -9.06
C HIS A 61 5.06 13.23 -7.62
N LEU A 62 5.90 13.84 -6.78
CA LEU A 62 5.99 13.52 -5.36
C LEU A 62 5.95 14.82 -4.54
N ASP A 63 4.93 14.94 -3.70
CA ASP A 63 4.86 15.99 -2.69
C ASP A 63 5.59 15.53 -1.42
N ALA A 64 6.62 16.29 -1.02
CA ALA A 64 7.46 15.92 0.11
C ALA A 64 6.71 15.99 1.45
N GLY A 65 5.76 16.92 1.59
CA GLY A 65 4.99 17.09 2.82
C GLY A 65 4.03 15.93 3.02
N ALA A 66 3.23 15.61 2.00
CA ALA A 66 2.34 14.45 2.01
C ALA A 66 3.11 13.14 2.21
N ARG A 67 4.30 13.02 1.63
CA ARG A 67 5.15 11.84 1.84
C ARG A 67 5.69 11.75 3.28
N GLU A 68 6.07 12.88 3.88
CA GLU A 68 6.48 12.91 5.29
C GLU A 68 5.32 12.48 6.20
N GLU A 69 4.11 13.01 5.97
CA GLU A 69 2.90 12.63 6.69
C GLU A 69 2.58 11.14 6.54
N GLN A 70 2.68 10.59 5.33
CA GLN A 70 2.47 9.16 5.08
C GLN A 70 3.46 8.28 5.86
N LEU A 71 4.75 8.67 5.91
CA LEU A 71 5.78 7.92 6.64
C LEU A 71 5.57 7.97 8.16
N LEU A 72 5.07 9.09 8.68
CA LEU A 72 4.72 9.23 10.10
C LEU A 72 3.46 8.41 10.43
N GLY A 73 2.45 8.43 9.55
CA GLY A 73 1.25 7.60 9.67
C GLY A 73 1.59 6.11 9.68
N LEU A 74 2.51 5.67 8.82
CA LEU A 74 3.03 4.31 8.83
C LEU A 74 3.68 3.95 10.18
N ALA A 75 4.49 4.86 10.73
CA ALA A 75 5.16 4.62 12.01
C ALA A 75 4.14 4.46 13.15
N ASP A 76 3.10 5.30 13.18
CA ASP A 76 2.03 5.23 14.17
C ASP A 76 1.20 3.95 14.03
N ALA A 77 0.81 3.60 12.79
CA ALA A 77 0.06 2.37 12.51
C ALA A 77 0.83 1.12 12.93
N LEU A 78 2.16 1.12 12.79
CA LEU A 78 3.01 0.03 13.25
C LEU A 78 3.09 -0.05 14.78
N ALA A 79 3.15 1.09 15.48
CA ALA A 79 3.21 1.12 16.93
C ALA A 79 1.88 0.73 17.57
N ASP A 80 0.77 1.12 16.97
CA ASP A 80 -0.59 0.87 17.49
C ASP A 80 -1.18 -0.48 17.04
N ASP A 81 -0.46 -1.26 16.21
CA ASP A 81 -0.95 -2.50 15.60
C ASP A 81 -2.19 -2.29 14.71
N ARG A 82 -2.27 -1.13 14.03
CA ARG A 82 -3.37 -0.70 13.14
C ARG A 82 -2.95 -0.65 11.68
N MET A 83 -2.02 -1.52 11.29
CA MET A 83 -1.42 -1.49 9.94
C MET A 83 -2.43 -1.84 8.84
N GLU A 84 -3.37 -2.74 9.11
CA GLU A 84 -4.39 -3.18 8.15
C GLU A 84 -5.32 -2.02 7.79
N ASP A 85 -5.94 -1.41 8.81
CA ASP A 85 -6.82 -0.24 8.65
C ASP A 85 -6.09 0.91 7.93
N TRP A 86 -4.88 1.25 8.40
CA TRP A 86 -4.09 2.32 7.80
C TRP A 86 -3.74 2.02 6.34
N TRP A 87 -3.41 0.78 6.00
CA TRP A 87 -3.08 0.41 4.61
C TRP A 87 -4.30 0.54 3.71
N LEU A 88 -5.48 0.13 4.17
CA LEU A 88 -6.72 0.28 3.40
C LEU A 88 -7.05 1.75 3.14
N ASP A 89 -6.93 2.58 4.18
CA ASP A 89 -7.24 4.02 4.11
C ASP A 89 -6.23 4.82 3.27
N GLU A 90 -4.93 4.57 3.45
CA GLU A 90 -3.87 5.44 2.92
C GLU A 90 -3.20 4.89 1.66
N VAL A 91 -3.29 3.58 1.41
CA VAL A 91 -2.63 2.93 0.27
C VAL A 91 -3.67 2.34 -0.68
N ALA A 92 -4.61 1.54 -0.17
CA ALA A 92 -5.61 0.86 -0.99
C ALA A 92 -6.59 1.83 -1.63
N ALA A 93 -7.02 2.87 -0.92
CA ALA A 93 -7.91 3.91 -1.44
C ALA A 93 -7.36 4.65 -2.68
N GLY A 94 -6.04 4.60 -2.92
CA GLY A 94 -5.43 5.17 -4.12
C GLY A 94 -5.64 4.33 -5.40
N HIS A 95 -6.05 3.06 -5.28
CA HIS A 95 -6.13 2.14 -6.41
C HIS A 95 -7.32 1.16 -6.38
N LEU A 96 -8.09 1.11 -5.31
CA LEU A 96 -9.33 0.34 -5.18
C LEU A 96 -10.54 1.28 -5.14
N ASP A 97 -11.62 0.89 -5.83
CA ASP A 97 -12.88 1.66 -5.82
C ASP A 97 -13.64 1.54 -4.49
N ASP A 98 -13.51 0.42 -3.76
CA ASP A 98 -14.18 0.13 -2.48
C ASP A 98 -13.20 -0.55 -1.49
N PRO A 99 -12.26 0.21 -0.90
CA PRO A 99 -11.24 -0.34 0.00
C PRO A 99 -11.83 -0.88 1.32
N ASP A 100 -12.89 -0.27 1.85
CA ASP A 100 -13.54 -0.74 3.09
C ASP A 100 -14.01 -2.19 2.95
N ARG A 101 -14.60 -2.52 1.80
CA ARG A 101 -15.06 -3.88 1.51
C ARG A 101 -13.92 -4.85 1.22
N ALA A 102 -12.72 -4.35 0.93
CA ALA A 102 -11.53 -5.18 0.74
C ALA A 102 -11.00 -5.75 2.07
N ALA A 103 -11.36 -5.15 3.21
CA ALA A 103 -10.96 -5.60 4.54
C ALA A 103 -11.30 -7.07 4.82
N ASP A 104 -12.46 -7.54 4.34
CA ASP A 104 -12.90 -8.93 4.51
C ASP A 104 -11.99 -9.96 3.80
N TYR A 105 -11.16 -9.51 2.85
CA TYR A 105 -10.28 -10.35 2.04
C TYR A 105 -8.80 -10.15 2.37
N LEU A 106 -8.46 -9.16 3.20
CA LEU A 106 -7.09 -8.75 3.46
C LEU A 106 -6.32 -9.87 4.18
N GLY A 107 -5.23 -10.34 3.56
CA GLY A 107 -4.40 -11.42 4.11
C GLY A 107 -5.14 -12.76 4.27
N MET A 108 -6.26 -12.95 3.55
CA MET A 108 -7.05 -14.18 3.61
C MET A 108 -6.23 -15.38 3.16
N ASP A 109 -6.36 -16.50 3.87
CA ASP A 109 -5.63 -17.70 3.51
C ASP A 109 -6.09 -18.28 2.16
N ARG A 110 -5.18 -19.02 1.51
CA ARG A 110 -5.41 -19.55 0.17
C ARG A 110 -6.62 -20.48 0.07
N GLU A 111 -6.90 -21.28 1.11
CA GLU A 111 -8.02 -22.21 1.09
C GLU A 111 -9.35 -21.45 1.17
N ALA A 112 -9.45 -20.52 2.13
CA ALA A 112 -10.59 -19.62 2.25
C ALA A 112 -10.82 -18.80 0.97
N TRP A 113 -9.76 -18.33 0.32
CA TRP A 113 -9.88 -17.58 -0.94
C TRP A 113 -10.44 -18.43 -2.09
N VAL A 114 -10.00 -19.69 -2.22
CA VAL A 114 -10.54 -20.61 -3.22
C VAL A 114 -12.02 -20.89 -2.97
N ASP A 115 -12.41 -21.07 -1.71
CA ASP A 115 -13.80 -21.27 -1.31
C ASP A 115 -14.66 -20.02 -1.56
N GLN A 116 -14.08 -18.82 -1.38
CA GLN A 116 -14.74 -17.56 -1.67
C GLN A 116 -15.02 -17.39 -3.16
N ILE A 117 -14.06 -17.74 -4.03
CA ILE A 117 -14.24 -17.75 -5.49
C ILE A 117 -15.37 -18.69 -5.91
N ALA A 118 -15.40 -19.91 -5.34
CA ALA A 118 -16.48 -20.87 -5.62
C ALA A 118 -17.85 -20.35 -5.13
N THR A 119 -17.88 -19.70 -3.97
CA THR A 119 -19.09 -19.10 -3.39
C THR A 119 -19.66 -18.00 -4.30
N TRP A 120 -18.81 -17.12 -4.84
CA TRP A 120 -19.25 -16.13 -5.82
C TRP A 120 -19.77 -16.78 -7.10
N GLY A 121 -19.08 -17.81 -7.60
CA GLY A 121 -19.53 -18.60 -8.75
C GLY A 121 -20.93 -19.15 -8.59
N GLU A 122 -21.22 -19.76 -7.44
CA GLU A 122 -22.55 -20.30 -7.11
C GLU A 122 -23.60 -19.18 -7.00
N ASN A 123 -23.29 -18.11 -6.27
CA ASN A 123 -24.22 -16.99 -6.05
C ASN A 123 -24.63 -16.31 -7.36
N TYR A 124 -23.68 -16.04 -8.26
CA TYR A 124 -23.99 -15.42 -9.56
C TYR A 124 -24.79 -16.35 -10.47
N ARG A 125 -24.50 -17.65 -10.47
CA ARG A 125 -25.29 -18.62 -11.25
C ARG A 125 -26.73 -18.72 -10.76
N GLN A 126 -26.96 -18.58 -9.45
CA GLN A 126 -28.32 -18.55 -8.90
C GLN A 126 -29.03 -17.22 -9.17
N ALA A 127 -28.34 -16.09 -9.05
CA ALA A 127 -28.95 -14.76 -9.15
C ALA A 127 -29.13 -14.27 -10.59
N ALA A 128 -28.20 -14.57 -11.48
CA ALA A 128 -28.15 -14.07 -12.86
C ALA A 128 -27.57 -15.12 -13.84
N PRO A 129 -28.22 -16.28 -14.01
CA PRO A 129 -27.69 -17.41 -14.77
C PRO A 129 -27.31 -17.06 -16.21
N ASP A 130 -28.14 -16.26 -16.90
CA ASP A 130 -27.92 -15.85 -18.29
C ASP A 130 -26.68 -14.95 -18.45
N HIS A 131 -26.29 -14.23 -17.40
CA HIS A 131 -25.15 -13.30 -17.44
C HIS A 131 -23.80 -14.03 -17.31
N VAL A 132 -23.80 -15.19 -16.66
CA VAL A 132 -22.59 -15.97 -16.38
C VAL A 132 -22.59 -17.35 -17.06
N GLU A 133 -23.46 -17.54 -18.05
CA GLU A 133 -23.58 -18.80 -18.78
C GLU A 133 -22.24 -19.18 -19.44
N GLY A 134 -21.75 -20.39 -19.16
CA GLY A 134 -20.49 -20.90 -19.70
C GLY A 134 -19.22 -20.31 -19.06
N MET A 135 -19.34 -19.41 -18.08
CA MET A 135 -18.20 -18.86 -17.34
C MET A 135 -17.72 -19.80 -16.23
N THR A 136 -16.40 -19.88 -16.05
CA THR A 136 -15.78 -20.56 -14.90
C THR A 136 -15.89 -19.70 -13.64
N ASP A 137 -15.71 -20.30 -12.46
CA ASP A 137 -15.71 -19.55 -11.19
C ASP A 137 -14.66 -18.44 -11.18
N ALA A 138 -13.49 -18.68 -11.76
CA ALA A 138 -12.43 -17.67 -11.88
C ALA A 138 -12.84 -16.48 -12.76
N GLN A 139 -13.59 -16.73 -13.84
CA GLN A 139 -14.09 -15.65 -14.71
C GLN A 139 -15.21 -14.86 -14.02
N ILE A 140 -16.07 -15.54 -13.27
CA ILE A 140 -17.13 -14.89 -12.47
C ILE A 140 -16.51 -14.05 -11.35
N ALA A 141 -15.48 -14.57 -10.67
CA ALA A 141 -14.75 -13.84 -9.65
C ALA A 141 -14.01 -12.62 -10.24
N ASP A 142 -13.42 -12.73 -11.43
CA ASP A 142 -12.80 -11.58 -12.11
C ASP A 142 -13.81 -10.51 -12.49
N LEU A 143 -15.00 -10.91 -12.96
CA LEU A 143 -16.10 -9.97 -13.18
C LEU A 143 -16.48 -9.28 -11.86
N HIS A 144 -16.73 -10.05 -10.80
CA HIS A 144 -17.12 -9.52 -9.49
C HIS A 144 -16.11 -8.54 -8.91
N VAL A 145 -14.82 -8.90 -8.95
CA VAL A 145 -13.74 -8.08 -8.40
C VAL A 145 -13.57 -6.80 -9.20
N ARG A 146 -13.64 -6.85 -10.54
CA ARG A 146 -13.56 -5.65 -11.37
C ARG A 146 -14.73 -4.70 -11.11
N GLU A 147 -15.93 -5.24 -10.98
CA GLU A 147 -17.14 -4.44 -10.73
C GLU A 147 -17.16 -3.84 -9.32
N THR A 148 -16.56 -4.52 -8.35
CA THR A 148 -16.57 -4.09 -6.94
C THR A 148 -15.39 -3.19 -6.59
N PHE A 149 -14.19 -3.55 -7.05
CA PHE A 149 -12.93 -2.95 -6.59
C PHE A 149 -12.16 -2.22 -7.69
N GLY A 150 -12.63 -2.25 -8.93
CA GLY A 150 -12.02 -1.52 -10.06
C GLY A 150 -10.78 -2.19 -10.67
N ILE A 151 -10.26 -3.26 -10.08
CA ILE A 151 -9.03 -3.94 -10.51
C ILE A 151 -9.25 -5.40 -10.95
N PRO A 152 -8.34 -6.00 -11.74
CA PRO A 152 -8.41 -7.43 -12.11
C PRO A 152 -8.28 -8.38 -10.90
N LEU A 153 -8.90 -9.57 -10.97
CA LEU A 153 -8.81 -10.60 -9.93
C LEU A 153 -7.37 -10.94 -9.53
N ARG A 154 -6.48 -11.01 -10.52
CA ARG A 154 -5.06 -11.33 -10.30
C ARG A 154 -4.38 -10.26 -9.46
N GLU A 155 -4.69 -9.00 -9.73
CA GLU A 155 -4.11 -7.87 -9.00
C GLU A 155 -4.69 -7.82 -7.59
N PHE A 156 -6.01 -7.95 -7.45
CA PHE A 156 -6.65 -8.03 -6.14
C PHE A 156 -6.12 -9.19 -5.29
N THR A 157 -5.94 -10.37 -5.90
CA THR A 157 -5.35 -11.52 -5.19
C THR A 157 -3.94 -11.19 -4.68
N ARG A 158 -3.11 -10.53 -5.50
CA ARG A 158 -1.74 -10.22 -5.13
C ARG A 158 -1.66 -9.11 -4.06
N GLU A 159 -2.43 -8.04 -4.23
CA GLU A 159 -2.31 -6.84 -3.40
C GLU A 159 -3.11 -6.94 -2.09
N VAL A 160 -4.26 -7.63 -2.11
CA VAL A 160 -5.18 -7.70 -0.97
C VAL A 160 -5.15 -9.08 -0.32
N VAL A 161 -5.33 -10.16 -1.09
CA VAL A 161 -5.46 -11.52 -0.51
C VAL A 161 -4.11 -12.03 -0.01
N ASP A 162 -3.07 -11.94 -0.83
CA ASP A 162 -1.71 -12.34 -0.47
C ASP A 162 -1.02 -11.28 0.42
N TRP A 163 -1.75 -10.26 0.90
CA TRP A 163 -1.20 -9.18 1.71
C TRP A 163 -0.52 -9.69 2.97
N THR A 164 0.67 -9.15 3.24
CA THR A 164 1.36 -9.35 4.50
C THR A 164 1.86 -8.03 5.05
N ARG A 165 1.84 -7.88 6.38
CA ARG A 165 2.38 -6.70 7.06
C ARG A 165 3.81 -6.36 6.65
N GLY A 166 4.66 -7.37 6.46
CA GLY A 166 6.06 -7.17 6.08
C GLY A 166 6.20 -6.58 4.68
N GLU A 167 5.52 -7.17 3.70
CA GLU A 167 5.55 -6.69 2.32
C GLU A 167 4.84 -5.35 2.16
N ALA A 168 3.78 -5.08 2.93
CA ALA A 168 3.11 -3.79 2.93
C ALA A 168 4.02 -2.66 3.41
N VAL A 169 4.76 -2.87 4.50
CA VAL A 169 5.75 -1.91 5.02
C VAL A 169 6.86 -1.69 3.99
N GLU A 170 7.40 -2.78 3.42
CA GLU A 170 8.42 -2.69 2.39
C GLU A 170 7.90 -1.94 1.16
N GLY A 171 6.67 -2.23 0.71
CA GLY A 171 6.02 -1.57 -0.42
C GLY A 171 5.87 -0.06 -0.21
N VAL A 172 5.45 0.38 0.98
CA VAL A 172 5.34 1.82 1.28
C VAL A 172 6.71 2.49 1.31
N LEU A 173 7.72 1.84 1.90
CA LEU A 173 9.07 2.42 2.00
C LEU A 173 9.80 2.43 0.65
N ALA A 174 9.65 1.38 -0.15
CA ALA A 174 10.35 1.20 -1.41
C ALA A 174 9.57 1.69 -2.63
N GLY A 175 8.27 1.98 -2.50
CA GLY A 175 7.39 2.30 -3.63
C GLY A 175 7.87 3.47 -4.48
N ASN A 176 8.21 4.58 -3.82
CA ASN A 176 8.71 5.78 -4.52
C ASN A 176 10.08 5.56 -5.16
N LEU A 177 10.97 4.79 -4.51
CA LEU A 177 12.28 4.44 -5.06
C LEU A 177 12.15 3.52 -6.28
N SER A 178 11.20 2.58 -6.24
CA SER A 178 10.91 1.65 -7.35
C SER A 178 10.28 2.38 -8.53
N SER A 179 9.36 3.31 -8.26
CA SER A 179 8.77 4.20 -9.27
C SER A 179 9.81 5.12 -9.92
N THR A 180 10.67 5.73 -9.11
CA THR A 180 11.83 6.54 -9.53
C THR A 180 12.75 5.73 -10.43
N THR A 181 13.12 4.51 -10.03
CA THR A 181 13.98 3.62 -10.83
C THR A 181 13.33 3.22 -12.16
N SER A 182 12.03 2.90 -12.14
CA SER A 182 11.28 2.57 -13.35
C SER A 182 11.21 3.75 -14.32
N SER A 183 11.04 4.96 -13.80
CA SER A 183 11.02 6.18 -14.61
C SER A 183 12.38 6.46 -15.25
N ILE A 184 13.49 6.23 -14.53
CA ILE A 184 14.84 6.31 -15.10
C ILE A 184 15.00 5.33 -16.27
N HIS A 185 14.58 4.07 -16.09
CA HIS A 185 14.67 3.07 -17.16
C HIS A 185 13.82 3.44 -18.38
N ARG A 186 12.64 4.02 -18.18
CA ARG A 186 11.78 4.50 -19.27
C ARG A 186 12.46 5.61 -20.07
N VAL A 187 12.98 6.64 -19.39
CA VAL A 187 13.68 7.75 -20.06
C VAL A 187 14.96 7.24 -20.75
N ALA A 188 15.67 6.30 -20.15
CA ALA A 188 16.84 5.69 -20.78
C ALA A 188 16.48 4.94 -22.07
N ALA A 189 15.38 4.18 -22.09
CA ALA A 189 14.93 3.48 -23.30
C ALA A 189 14.59 4.45 -24.44
N GLU A 190 13.90 5.55 -24.15
CA GLU A 190 13.57 6.59 -25.14
C GLU A 190 14.82 7.32 -25.70
N LEU A 191 15.92 7.36 -24.92
CA LEU A 191 17.19 7.95 -25.37
C LEU A 191 18.06 6.99 -26.18
N GLU A 192 17.82 5.68 -26.08
CA GLU A 192 18.56 4.65 -26.81
C GLU A 192 17.97 4.37 -28.21
N ASP A 193 16.71 4.75 -28.45
CA ASP A 193 16.01 4.68 -29.75
C ASP A 193 16.34 5.88 -30.68
#